data_AF-A0A3A0G340-F1
#
_entry.id   AF-A0A3A0G340-F1
#
_cell.length_a   1.000
_cell.length_b   1.000
_cell.length_c   1.000
_cell.angle_alpha   90.00
_cell.angle_beta   90.00
_cell.angle_gamma   90.00
#
_symmetry.space_group_name_H-M   'P 1'
#
loop_
_entity.id
_entity.type
_entity.pdbx_description
1 polymer ?
#
loop_
_entity_poly.entity_id
_entity_poly.type
_entity_poly.pdbx_seq_one_letter_code
_entity_poly.pdbx_strand_id
1 'polypeptide(L)'
;AVRRDARRHRSPTAGWPEAAMAGALGLSLAGPRSYGGVAVEDAFMGEGGRREATPADIRRALALYRTADALLVVLLGLCAGLVLIARS
;
A
#
# COMPACT_ATOMS: atom_id res chain seq x y z
N ALA A 1 -6.75 -0.36 -8.49
CA ALA A 1 -6.77 -0.70 -7.05
C ALA A 1 -6.99 0.55 -6.19
N VAL A 2 -6.00 1.42 -5.97
CA VAL A 2 -6.07 2.58 -5.03
C VAL A 2 -7.40 3.34 -5.02
N ARG A 3 -7.76 4.07 -6.08
CA ARG A 3 -8.97 4.92 -6.10
C ARG A 3 -10.28 4.14 -5.93
N ARG A 4 -10.29 2.89 -6.41
CA ARG A 4 -11.46 2.00 -6.42
C ARG A 4 -11.68 1.36 -5.05
N ASP A 5 -10.60 0.93 -4.40
CA ASP A 5 -10.67 0.02 -3.26
C ASP A 5 -10.40 0.74 -1.92
N ALA A 6 -9.53 1.75 -1.89
CA ALA A 6 -9.04 2.35 -0.65
C ALA A 6 -10.15 2.87 0.28
N ARG A 7 -11.21 3.44 -0.29
CA ARG A 7 -12.34 4.01 0.48
C ARG A 7 -13.26 2.93 1.08
N ARG A 8 -13.12 1.68 0.66
CA ARG A 8 -13.89 0.55 1.18
C ARG A 8 -13.27 -0.02 2.47
N HIS A 9 -12.02 0.33 2.77
CA HIS A 9 -11.37 -0.08 4.00
C HIS A 9 -11.99 0.65 5.19
N ARG A 10 -12.23 -0.06 6.30
CA ARG A 10 -12.84 0.53 7.50
C ARG A 10 -12.02 1.69 8.08
N SER A 11 -10.69 1.55 8.06
CA SER A 11 -9.77 2.63 8.41
C SER A 11 -9.51 3.52 7.19
N PRO A 12 -9.78 4.84 7.29
CA PRO A 12 -9.59 5.79 6.20
C PRO A 12 -8.11 6.00 5.84
N THR A 13 -7.18 5.69 6.74
CA THR A 13 -5.73 5.86 6.51
C THR A 13 -5.07 4.59 5.99
N ALA A 14 -5.58 3.40 6.35
CA ALA A 14 -4.99 2.13 5.96
C ALA A 14 -5.40 1.69 4.54
N GLY A 15 -6.59 2.05 4.06
CA GLY A 15 -7.07 1.58 2.75
C GLY A 15 -6.22 2.06 1.58
N TRP A 16 -5.65 3.28 1.64
CA TRP A 16 -4.82 3.84 0.58
C TRP A 16 -3.51 3.05 0.36
N PRO A 17 -2.66 2.85 1.37
CA PRO A 17 -1.43 2.08 1.21
C PRO A 17 -1.72 0.60 0.91
N GLU A 18 -2.75 0.00 1.51
CA GLU A 18 -3.08 -1.41 1.24
C GLU A 18 -3.58 -1.62 -0.20
N ALA A 19 -4.45 -0.75 -0.71
CA ALA A 19 -4.90 -0.80 -2.10
C ALA A 19 -3.76 -0.50 -3.09
N ALA A 20 -2.79 0.33 -2.72
CA ALA A 20 -1.60 0.57 -3.53
C ALA A 20 -0.72 -0.67 -3.61
N MET A 21 -0.39 -1.26 -2.45
CA MET A 21 0.40 -2.47 -2.33
C MET A 21 -0.25 -3.64 -3.09
N ALA A 22 -1.55 -3.87 -2.86
CA ALA A 22 -2.32 -4.93 -3.51
C ALA A 22 -2.30 -4.77 -5.05
N GLY A 23 -2.57 -3.56 -5.53
CA GLY A 23 -2.53 -3.26 -6.96
C GLY A 23 -1.15 -3.44 -7.59
N ALA A 24 -0.09 -2.95 -6.93
CA ALA A 24 1.27 -3.03 -7.43
C ALA A 24 1.83 -4.46 -7.45
N LEU A 25 1.42 -5.30 -6.50
CA LEU A 25 1.86 -6.71 -6.43
C LEU A 25 0.99 -7.66 -7.25
N GLY A 26 -0.17 -7.20 -7.73
CA GLY A 26 -1.17 -8.04 -8.39
C GLY A 26 -1.89 -8.98 -7.42
N LEU A 27 -2.06 -8.55 -6.17
CA LEU A 27 -2.66 -9.32 -5.09
C LEU A 27 -4.02 -8.76 -4.70
N SER A 28 -4.84 -9.61 -4.08
CA SER A 28 -6.08 -9.22 -3.41
C SER A 28 -5.90 -9.41 -1.90
N LEU A 29 -5.86 -8.31 -1.15
CA LEU A 29 -5.57 -8.27 0.29
C LEU A 29 -6.84 -7.90 1.11
N ALA A 30 -6.72 -7.99 2.44
CA ALA A 30 -7.66 -7.54 3.47
C ALA A 30 -9.07 -8.18 3.55
N GLY A 31 -9.65 -8.67 2.45
CA GLY A 31 -11.06 -9.12 2.42
C GLY A 31 -11.40 -10.26 3.38
N PRO A 32 -12.61 -10.86 3.34
CA PRO A 32 -13.20 -11.49 4.50
C PRO A 32 -12.28 -12.45 5.24
N ARG A 33 -12.15 -12.20 6.55
CA ARG A 33 -11.13 -12.80 7.42
C ARG A 33 -11.83 -13.42 8.62
N SER A 34 -11.38 -14.62 9.01
CA SER A 34 -11.88 -15.28 10.22
C SER A 34 -11.06 -14.82 11.42
N TYR A 35 -11.72 -14.25 12.42
CA TYR A 35 -11.11 -13.89 13.69
C TYR A 35 -11.82 -14.64 14.81
N GLY A 36 -11.12 -15.57 15.46
CA GLY A 36 -11.72 -16.40 16.51
C GLY A 36 -12.91 -17.24 16.04
N GLY A 37 -12.95 -17.64 14.76
CA GLY A 37 -14.06 -18.40 14.17
C GLY A 37 -15.21 -17.53 13.63
N VAL A 38 -15.19 -16.22 13.85
CA VAL A 38 -16.18 -15.28 13.30
C VAL A 38 -15.66 -14.70 11.99
N ALA A 39 -16.43 -14.86 10.92
CA ALA A 39 -16.17 -14.18 9.66
C ALA A 39 -16.41 -12.68 9.82
N VAL A 40 -15.37 -11.88 9.55
CA VAL A 40 -15.45 -10.43 9.44
C VAL A 40 -15.47 -10.08 7.97
N GLU A 41 -16.57 -9.47 7.53
CA GLU A 41 -16.74 -8.97 6.17
C GLU A 41 -15.92 -7.68 5.98
N ASP A 42 -14.68 -7.84 5.53
CA ASP A 42 -13.83 -6.74 5.10
C ASP A 42 -13.80 -6.66 3.56
N ALA A 43 -13.61 -5.45 3.03
CA ALA A 43 -13.49 -5.26 1.59
C ALA A 43 -12.12 -5.70 1.06
N PHE A 44 -12.09 -6.26 -0.15
CA PHE A 44 -10.83 -6.54 -0.81
C PHE A 44 -10.12 -5.27 -1.28
N MET A 45 -8.83 -5.20 -0.99
CA MET A 45 -7.90 -4.27 -1.61
C MET A 45 -7.25 -4.96 -2.80
N GLY A 46 -7.29 -4.37 -4.00
CA GLY A 46 -6.75 -5.00 -5.20
C GLY A 46 -7.70 -6.03 -5.84
N GLU A 47 -9.00 -5.74 -5.84
CA GLU A 47 -10.02 -6.59 -6.48
C GLU A 47 -9.60 -7.03 -7.90
N GLY A 48 -9.70 -8.33 -8.17
CA GLY A 48 -9.21 -9.01 -9.38
C GLY A 48 -7.79 -9.58 -9.28
N GLY A 49 -7.05 -9.28 -8.20
CA GLY A 49 -5.71 -9.83 -7.95
C GLY A 49 -5.71 -11.24 -7.38
N ARG A 50 -4.52 -11.87 -7.36
CA ARG A 50 -4.31 -13.21 -6.79
C ARG A 50 -4.49 -13.21 -5.27
N ARG A 51 -5.15 -14.25 -4.75
CA ARG A 51 -5.45 -14.40 -3.30
C ARG A 51 -4.39 -15.20 -2.55
N GLU A 52 -3.81 -16.22 -3.19
CA GLU A 52 -2.70 -16.96 -2.55
C GLU A 52 -1.44 -16.10 -2.56
N ALA A 53 -1.19 -15.37 -1.48
CA ALA A 53 0.11 -14.73 -1.25
C ALA A 53 1.18 -15.78 -0.98
N THR A 54 2.37 -15.58 -1.54
CA THR A 54 3.52 -16.49 -1.37
C THR A 54 4.63 -15.80 -0.57
N PRO A 55 5.60 -16.55 -0.01
CA PRO A 55 6.78 -15.94 0.60
C PRO A 55 7.59 -15.04 -0.34
N ALA A 56 7.52 -15.28 -1.66
CA ALA A 56 8.16 -14.40 -2.64
C ALA A 56 7.50 -13.02 -2.71
N ASP A 57 6.19 -12.94 -2.46
CA ASP A 57 5.46 -11.68 -2.45
C ASP A 57 5.87 -10.79 -1.27
N ILE A 58 6.32 -11.35 -0.14
CA ILE A 58 6.89 -10.58 0.99
C ILE A 58 8.15 -9.83 0.53
N ARG A 59 9.05 -10.50 -0.19
CA ARG A 59 10.27 -9.87 -0.71
C ARG A 59 9.94 -8.77 -1.72
N ARG A 60 8.95 -9.00 -2.59
CA ARG A 60 8.47 -8.00 -3.55
C ARG A 60 7.85 -6.79 -2.84
N ALA A 61 7.04 -7.02 -1.79
CA ALA A 61 6.43 -5.97 -0.98
C ALA A 61 7.51 -5.10 -0.29
N LEU A 62 8.52 -5.74 0.31
CA LEU A 62 9.64 -5.03 0.94
C LEU A 62 10.45 -4.23 -0.07
N ALA A 63 10.75 -4.79 -1.24
CA ALA A 63 11.45 -4.07 -2.31
C ALA A 63 10.65 -2.84 -2.78
N LEU A 64 9.35 -2.99 -2.97
CA LEU A 64 8.45 -1.90 -3.33
C LEU A 64 8.43 -0.81 -2.24
N TYR A 65 8.29 -1.20 -0.97
CA TYR A 65 8.33 -0.29 0.16
C TYR A 65 9.63 0.51 0.22
N ARG A 66 10.79 -0.17 0.15
CA ARG A 66 12.11 0.49 0.17
C ARG A 66 12.30 1.45 -0.99
N THR A 67 11.80 1.08 -2.17
CA THR A 67 11.87 1.95 -3.36
C THR A 67 11.01 3.19 -3.16
N ALA A 68 9.77 3.04 -2.68
CA ALA A 68 8.88 4.16 -2.41
C ALA A 68 9.43 5.10 -1.33
N ASP A 69 10.01 4.54 -0.26
CA ASP A 69 10.67 5.31 0.81
C ASP A 69 11.89 6.09 0.31
N ALA A 70 12.76 5.45 -0.47
CA ALA A 70 13.91 6.12 -1.07
C ALA A 70 13.48 7.29 -1.99
N LEU A 71 12.43 7.11 -2.80
CA LEU A 71 11.88 8.17 -3.63
C LEU A 71 11.33 9.34 -2.80
N LEU A 72 10.66 9.05 -1.68
CA LEU A 72 10.16 10.07 -0.75
C LEU A 72 11.32 10.86 -0.14
N VAL A 73 12.36 10.18 0.34
CA VAL A 73 13.56 10.83 0.90
C VAL A 73 14.23 11.74 -0.12
N VAL A 74 14.41 11.26 -1.36
CA VAL A 74 14.99 12.06 -2.45
C VAL A 74 14.14 13.29 -2.73
N LEU A 75 12.81 13.13 -2.86
CA LEU A 75 11.91 14.25 -3.11
C LEU A 75 11.97 15.30 -2.00
N LEU A 76 11.94 14.88 -0.74
CA LEU A 76 12.05 15.79 0.40
C LEU A 76 13.41 16.50 0.44
N GLY A 77 14.49 15.79 0.12
CA GLY A 77 15.83 16.38 0.00
C GLY A 77 15.91 17.45 -1.09
N LEU A 78 15.32 17.18 -2.26
CA LEU A 78 15.24 18.15 -3.36
C LEU A 78 14.42 19.39 -2.96
N CYS A 79 13.24 19.20 -2.36
CA CYS A 79 12.42 20.31 -1.87
C CYS A 79 13.16 21.16 -0.83
N ALA A 80 13.84 20.52 0.13
CA ALA A 80 14.64 21.22 1.14
C ALA A 80 15.79 22.00 0.49
N GLY A 81 16.51 21.40 -0.46
CA GLY A 81 17.58 22.07 -1.21
C GLY A 81 17.08 23.30 -1.97
N LEU A 82 15.94 23.19 -2.65
CA LEU A 82 15.30 24.32 -3.35
C LEU A 82 14.92 25.44 -2.39
N VAL A 83 14.35 25.12 -1.22
CA VAL A 83 14.00 26.11 -0.20
C VAL A 83 15.25 26.81 0.35
N LEU A 84 16.36 26.11 0.53
CA LEU A 84 17.61 26.71 1.00
C LEU A 84 18.21 27.66 -0.04
N ILE A 85 18.24 27.25 -1.31
CA ILE A 85 18.73 28.08 -2.43
C ILE A 85 17.85 29.33 -2.61
N ALA A 86 16.54 29.21 -2.43
CA ALA A 86 15.63 30.36 -2.55
C ALA A 86 15.73 31.36 -1.39
N ARG A 87 16.39 30.99 -0.29
CA ARG A 87 16.58 31.82 0.91
C ARG A 87 17.97 32.44 1.04
N SER A 88 18.93 31.98 0.23
CA SER A 88 20.27 32.58 0.08
C SER A 88 20.28 33.71 -0.94
#